data_AF-A0A3D4ISL6-F1
#
_entry.id   AF-A0A3D4ISL6-F1
#
_cell.length_a   1.000
_cell.length_b   1.000
_cell.length_c   1.000
_cell.angle_alpha   90.00
_cell.angle_beta   90.00
_cell.angle_gamma   90.00
#
_symmetry.space_group_name_H-M   'P 1'
#
loop_
_entity.id
_entity.type
_entity.pdbx_description
1 polymer ?
#
loop_
_entity_poly.entity_id
_entity_poly.type
_entity_poly.pdbx_seq_one_letter_code
_entity_poly.pdbx_strand_id
1 'polypeptide(L)' 'KVGELSEREKEIFRLICEEYSLKEISQKLNISEKTIHSHKANIQAKLGVRNTVGMIKFAYENGLLI' A
#
# COMPACT_ATOMS: atom_id res chain seq x y z
N LYS A 1 -7.25 -6.15 10.16
CA LYS A 1 -7.16 -5.40 8.88
C LYS A 1 -5.76 -4.82 8.64
N VAL A 2 -5.33 -3.72 9.29
CA VAL A 2 -3.93 -3.24 9.11
C VAL A 2 -2.91 -4.12 9.82
N GLY A 3 -3.28 -4.66 10.99
CA GLY A 3 -2.46 -5.65 11.70
C GLY A 3 -2.22 -6.96 10.93
N GLU A 4 -2.95 -7.21 9.84
CA GLU A 4 -2.77 -8.39 8.96
C GLU A 4 -1.78 -8.12 7.81
N LEU A 5 -1.40 -6.85 7.61
CA LEU A 5 -0.35 -6.49 6.66
C LEU A 5 1.00 -6.94 7.23
N SER A 6 1.82 -7.57 6.40
CA SER A 6 3.23 -7.79 6.70
C SER A 6 3.97 -6.46 6.79
N GLU A 7 5.16 -6.44 7.39
CA GLU A 7 5.97 -5.22 7.49
C GLU A 7 6.24 -4.59 6.12
N ARG A 8 6.52 -5.41 5.11
CA ARG A 8 6.73 -4.93 3.74
C ARG A 8 5.47 -4.35 3.11
N GLU A 9 4.32 -4.94 3.39
CA GLU A 9 3.03 -4.42 2.94
C GLU A 9 2.66 -3.10 3.64
N LYS A 10 2.98 -2.94 4.93
CA LYS A 10 2.81 -1.68 5.66
C LYS A 10 3.70 -0.56 5.11
N GLU A 11 4.94 -0.89 4.74
CA GLU A 11 5.86 0.05 4.11
C GLU A 11 5.33 0.52 2.74
N ILE A 12 4.94 -0.42 1.88
CA ILE A 12 4.36 -0.10 0.57
C ILE A 12 3.05 0.68 0.72
N PHE A 13 2.19 0.30 1.65
CA PHE A 13 0.94 1.00 1.94
C PHE A 13 1.18 2.46 2.35
N ARG A 14 2.17 2.71 3.21
CA ARG A 14 2.57 4.07 3.61
C ARG A 14 3.05 4.89 2.41
N LEU A 15 3.93 4.34 1.58
CA LEU A 15 4.41 5.04 0.38
C LEU A 15 3.29 5.35 -0.62
N ILE A 16 2.30 4.46 -0.76
CA ILE A 16 1.11 4.72 -1.58
C ILE A 16 0.29 5.89 -0.99
N CYS A 17 0.16 5.96 0.33
CA CYS A 17 -0.54 7.04 1.01
C CYS A 17 0.22 8.38 0.93
N GLU A 18 1.54 8.35 0.78
CA GLU A 18 2.41 9.49 0.48
C GLU A 18 2.45 9.84 -1.02
N GLU A 19 1.52 9.30 -1.82
CA GLU A 19 1.36 9.54 -3.25
C GLU A 19 2.51 9.08 -4.16
N TYR A 20 3.39 8.20 -3.69
CA TYR A 20 4.40 7.62 -4.56
C TYR A 20 3.79 6.68 -5.61
N SER A 21 4.26 6.85 -6.85
CA SER A 21 3.98 5.91 -7.95
C SER A 21 4.65 4.56 -7.72
N LEU A 22 4.15 3.51 -8.38
CA LEU A 22 4.73 2.16 -8.27
C LEU A 22 6.19 2.12 -8.73
N LYS A 23 6.56 2.98 -9.68
CA LYS A 23 7.93 3.16 -10.15
C LYS A 23 8.83 3.80 -9.10
N GLU A 24 8.37 4.84 -8.42
CA GLU A 24 9.14 5.47 -7.33
C GLU A 24 9.30 4.53 -6.14
N ILE A 25 8.25 3.78 -5.80
CA ILE A 25 8.30 2.74 -4.76
C ILE A 25 9.31 1.65 -5.15
N SER A 26 9.30 1.21 -6.41
CA SER A 26 10.26 0.22 -6.97
C SER A 26 11.70 0.68 -6.76
N GLN A 27 11.98 1.94 -7.08
CA GLN A 27 13.30 2.54 -6.91
C GLN A 27 13.69 2.69 -5.44
N LYS A 28 12.79 3.20 -4.59
CA LYS A 28 13.05 3.37 -3.13
C LYS A 28 13.32 2.05 -2.43
N LEU A 29 12.57 1.02 -2.81
CA LEU A 29 12.57 -0.27 -2.14
C LEU A 29 13.50 -1.30 -2.79
N ASN A 30 14.17 -0.93 -3.89
CA ASN A 30 15.06 -1.75 -4.70
C ASN A 30 14.46 -3.12 -5.08
N ILE A 31 13.20 -3.13 -5.53
CA ILE A 31 12.47 -4.33 -5.96
C ILE A 31 11.66 -4.05 -7.21
N SER A 32 11.32 -5.08 -7.98
CA SER A 32 10.58 -4.91 -9.23
C SER A 32 9.17 -4.31 -9.04
N GLU A 33 8.70 -3.54 -10.02
CA GLU A 33 7.31 -3.04 -10.07
C GLU A 33 6.28 -4.19 -10.06
N LYS A 34 6.64 -5.36 -10.61
CA LYS A 34 5.81 -6.57 -10.56
C LYS A 34 5.63 -7.06 -9.12
N THR A 35 6.70 -7.06 -8.33
CA THR A 35 6.65 -7.42 -6.90
C THR A 35 5.74 -6.46 -6.13
N ILE A 36 5.84 -5.16 -6.42
CA ILE A 36 4.99 -4.15 -5.78
C ILE A 36 3.53 -4.32 -6.18
N HIS A 37 3.23 -4.64 -7.44
CA HIS A 37 1.87 -4.97 -7.88
C HIS A 37 1.28 -6.12 -7.08
N SER A 38 2.05 -7.20 -6.86
CA SER A 38 1.60 -8.33 -6.04
C SER A 38 1.32 -7.91 -4.59
N HIS A 39 2.21 -7.13 -3.97
CA HIS A 39 1.97 -6.60 -2.62
C HIS A 39 0.73 -5.69 -2.58
N LYS A 40 0.54 -4.81 -3.56
CA LYS A 40 -0.63 -3.93 -3.66
C LYS A 40 -1.92 -4.74 -3.73
N ALA A 41 -1.97 -5.79 -4.55
CA ALA A 41 -3.13 -6.68 -4.64
C ALA A 41 -3.43 -7.37 -3.31
N ASN A 42 -2.38 -7.86 -2.61
CA ASN A 42 -2.54 -8.46 -1.29
C ASN A 42 -3.04 -7.46 -0.24
N ILE A 43 -2.51 -6.24 -0.24
CA ILE A 43 -2.99 -5.16 0.65
C ILE A 43 -4.47 -4.89 0.39
N GLN A 44 -4.85 -4.73 -0.88
CA GLN A 44 -6.25 -4.51 -1.27
C GLN A 44 -7.17 -5.63 -0.77
N ALA A 45 -6.78 -6.89 -0.94
CA ALA A 45 -7.53 -8.03 -0.44
C ALA A 45 -7.65 -8.02 1.10
N LYS A 46 -6.55 -7.78 1.82
CA LYS A 46 -6.52 -7.76 3.30
C LYS A 46 -7.30 -6.58 3.90
N LEU A 47 -7.29 -5.42 3.23
CA LEU A 47 -8.05 -4.24 3.67
C LEU A 47 -9.51 -4.29 3.20
N GLY A 48 -9.84 -5.14 2.23
CA GLY A 48 -11.18 -5.24 1.64
C GLY A 48 -11.53 -4.06 0.72
N VAL A 49 -10.53 -3.52 0.01
CA VAL A 49 -10.68 -2.34 -0.86
C VAL A 49 -10.36 -2.68 -2.31
N ARG A 50 -10.95 -1.95 -3.25
CA ARG A 50 -10.90 -2.30 -4.68
C ARG A 50 -9.78 -1.62 -5.48
N ASN A 51 -9.28 -0.48 -5.01
CA ASN A 51 -8.31 0.32 -5.75
C ASN A 51 -7.49 1.22 -4.79
N THR A 52 -6.53 1.95 -5.35
CA THR A 52 -5.67 2.88 -4.59
C THR A 52 -6.49 3.93 -3.83
N VAL A 53 -7.54 4.48 -4.44
CA VAL A 53 -8.43 5.46 -3.77
C VAL A 53 -9.09 4.83 -2.54
N GLY A 54 -9.52 3.57 -2.64
CA GLY A 54 -10.03 2.81 -1.51
C GLY A 54 -8.99 2.59 -0.41
N MET A 55 -7.71 2.39 -0.77
CA MET A 55 -6.61 2.30 0.19
C MET A 55 -6.39 3.61 0.94
N ILE A 56 -6.39 4.74 0.23
CA ILE A 56 -6.25 6.09 0.81
C ILE A 56 -7.44 6.41 1.73
N LYS A 57 -8.66 6.15 1.26
CA LYS A 57 -9.89 6.31 2.05
C LYS A 57 -9.84 5.47 3.33
N PHE A 58 -9.43 4.20 3.21
CA PHE A 58 -9.24 3.33 4.36
C PHE A 58 -8.23 3.92 5.35
N ALA A 59 -7.10 4.44 4.88
CA ALA A 59 -6.09 5.05 5.74
C ALA A 59 -6.64 6.26 6.50
N TYR A 60 -7.38 7.14 5.82
CA TYR A 60 -8.03 8.31 6.42
C TYR A 60 -9.07 7.92 7.47
N GLU A 61 -9.98 7.00 7.16
CA GLU A 61 -11.03 6.54 8.09
C GLU A 61 -10.49 5.85 9.34
N ASN A 62 -9.26 5.32 9.29
CA ASN A 62 -8.61 4.63 10.41
C ASN A 62 -7.53 5.49 11.10
N GLY A 63 -7.39 6.78 10.75
CA GLY A 63 -6.40 7.67 11.36
C GLY A 63 -4.94 7.28 11.10
N LEU A 64 -4.67 6.62 9.96
CA LEU A 64 -3.32 6.20 9.54
C LEU A 64 -2.62 7.24 8.66
N LEU A 65 -3.37 8.27 8.25
CA LEU A 65 -2.90 9.47 7.57
C LEU A 65 -3.22 10.67 8.47
N ILE A 66 -2.23 11.53 8.70
CA ILE A 66 -2.34 12.78 9.45
C ILE A 66 -1.92 13.92 8.52
#